data_AF-A0A660M8F8-F1
#
_entry.id   AF-A0A660M8F8-F1
#
_cell.length_a   1.000
_cell.length_b   1.000
_cell.length_c   1.000
_cell.angle_alpha   90.00
_cell.angle_beta   90.00
_cell.angle_gamma   90.00
#
_symmetry.space_group_name_H-M   'P 1'
#
loop_
_entity.id
_entity.type
_entity.pdbx_description
1 polymer ?
#
loop_
_entity_poly.entity_id
_entity_poly.type
_entity_poly.pdbx_seq_one_letter_code
_entity_poly.pdbx_strand_id
1 'polypeptide(L)'
;MANQQPTVQPTPPTKVTSQSAPVASQPAVPAAAAAPVDTSPRNYLAVVALAAFMGQYGLARWYRGDELGKIRFWVAVGCTVTSAVPYINIVSLLGLFVLSVWGIVDFFLLTSTTADANGTPYVATERDKTWAQGLKIAYIVGLILAAVAIVVFLILLAAGVIVLWDTTNTTRPMRSSIYYYPR
;
A
#
# COMPACT_ATOMS: atom_id res chain seq x y z
N MET A 1 -69.64 -44.44 -5.05
CA MET A 1 -70.11 -44.84 -3.70
C MET A 1 -68.91 -44.92 -2.78
N ALA A 2 -69.11 -44.62 -1.50
CA ALA A 2 -68.13 -44.16 -0.52
C ALA A 2 -67.25 -45.24 0.16
N ASN A 3 -66.24 -44.74 0.88
CA ASN A 3 -65.56 -45.24 2.11
C ASN A 3 -64.44 -46.31 1.96
N GLN A 4 -63.16 -45.96 2.15
CA GLN A 4 -62.35 -45.73 3.39
C GLN A 4 -61.75 -47.03 3.98
N GLN A 5 -60.45 -47.32 3.73
CA GLN A 5 -59.26 -47.22 4.66
C GLN A 5 -58.94 -48.60 5.33
N PRO A 6 -57.76 -48.97 5.90
CA PRO A 6 -56.38 -48.41 6.03
C PRO A 6 -55.28 -49.42 5.56
N THR A 7 -53.95 -49.22 5.61
CA THR A 7 -53.09 -49.22 6.83
C THR A 7 -51.57 -49.11 6.48
N VAL A 8 -50.82 -48.38 7.33
CA VAL A 8 -49.40 -48.54 7.77
C VAL A 8 -48.21 -48.24 6.84
N GLN A 9 -47.61 -47.05 7.07
CA GLN A 9 -46.21 -46.70 7.45
C GLN A 9 -44.98 -47.13 6.60
N PRO A 10 -43.97 -46.23 6.40
CA PRO A 10 -42.90 -46.40 5.42
C PRO A 10 -41.59 -46.94 6.03
N THR A 11 -40.81 -47.70 5.25
CA THR A 11 -39.42 -48.05 5.58
C THR A 11 -38.50 -47.66 4.40
N PRO A 12 -37.38 -46.95 4.62
CA PRO A 12 -36.65 -46.19 3.60
C PRO A 12 -35.63 -47.03 2.80
N PRO A 13 -35.17 -46.55 1.62
CA PRO A 13 -34.11 -47.20 0.86
C PRO A 13 -32.73 -47.00 1.50
N THR A 14 -31.98 -48.09 1.54
CA THR A 14 -30.59 -48.25 1.98
C THR A 14 -29.64 -47.18 1.40
N LYS A 15 -29.06 -46.37 2.30
CA LYS A 15 -27.92 -45.50 2.01
C LYS A 15 -26.64 -46.35 2.00
N VAL A 16 -25.98 -46.48 0.85
CA VAL A 16 -24.62 -47.01 0.77
C VAL A 16 -23.68 -45.97 1.37
N THR A 17 -23.31 -46.16 2.64
CA THR A 17 -22.25 -45.40 3.31
C THR A 17 -20.90 -45.96 2.84
N SER A 18 -20.18 -45.18 2.02
CA SER A 18 -18.75 -45.42 1.80
C SER A 18 -18.02 -45.24 3.13
N GLN A 19 -17.42 -46.33 3.58
CA GLN A 19 -16.64 -46.42 4.80
C GLN A 19 -15.31 -45.70 4.63
N SER A 20 -15.20 -44.47 5.12
CA SER A 20 -13.92 -43.84 5.41
C SER A 20 -13.51 -44.18 6.85
N ALA A 21 -12.28 -44.66 6.99
CA ALA A 21 -11.65 -45.04 8.26
C ALA A 21 -11.74 -43.92 9.31
N PRO A 22 -11.75 -44.25 10.63
CA PRO A 22 -11.81 -43.23 11.67
C PRO A 22 -10.51 -42.43 11.68
N VAL A 23 -10.57 -41.20 11.17
CA VAL A 23 -9.53 -40.19 11.37
C VAL A 23 -9.47 -39.91 12.86
N ALA A 24 -8.33 -40.21 13.47
CA ALA A 24 -8.04 -39.88 14.86
C ALA A 24 -8.42 -38.42 15.12
N SER A 25 -9.22 -38.20 16.17
CA SER A 25 -9.68 -36.89 16.61
C SER A 25 -8.49 -35.99 16.93
N GLN A 26 -8.06 -35.22 15.94
CA GLN A 26 -7.16 -34.10 16.18
C GLN A 26 -7.94 -33.11 17.05
N PRO A 27 -7.37 -32.60 18.15
CA PRO A 27 -8.02 -31.57 18.94
C PRO A 27 -8.34 -30.41 18.00
N ALA A 28 -9.63 -30.09 17.88
CA ALA A 28 -10.06 -28.89 17.18
C ALA A 28 -9.40 -27.71 17.92
N VAL A 29 -8.31 -27.20 17.37
CA VAL A 29 -7.73 -25.93 17.78
C VAL A 29 -8.88 -24.93 17.69
N PRO A 30 -9.28 -24.27 18.80
CA PRO A 30 -10.29 -23.24 18.73
C PRO A 30 -9.80 -22.22 17.70
N ALA A 31 -10.51 -22.09 16.58
CA ALA A 31 -10.29 -20.98 15.68
C ALA A 31 -10.38 -19.73 16.55
N ALA A 32 -9.27 -19.00 16.66
CA ALA A 32 -9.22 -17.77 17.44
C ALA A 32 -10.43 -16.94 17.02
N ALA A 33 -11.35 -16.71 17.95
CA ALA A 33 -12.53 -15.91 17.69
C ALA A 33 -12.03 -14.60 17.07
N ALA A 34 -12.53 -14.27 15.87
CA ALA A 34 -12.18 -13.03 15.20
C ALA A 34 -12.32 -11.90 16.22
N ALA A 35 -11.25 -11.12 16.40
CA ALA A 35 -11.24 -10.03 17.35
C ALA A 35 -12.47 -9.14 17.11
N PRO A 36 -13.11 -8.60 18.15
CA PRO A 36 -14.30 -7.76 18.00
C PRO A 36 -14.02 -6.67 16.97
N VAL A 37 -14.77 -6.67 15.87
CA VAL A 37 -14.64 -5.68 14.81
C VAL A 37 -15.15 -4.37 15.39
N ASP A 38 -14.25 -3.39 15.53
CA ASP A 38 -14.58 -2.06 16.04
C ASP A 38 -15.42 -1.32 15.00
N THR A 39 -16.75 -1.32 15.20
CA THR A 39 -17.76 -0.68 14.34
C THR A 39 -17.96 0.80 14.68
N SER A 40 -17.06 1.42 15.43
CA SER A 40 -17.19 2.82 15.81
C SER A 40 -17.16 3.72 14.57
N PRO A 41 -18.10 4.68 14.42
CA PRO A 41 -18.16 5.57 13.27
C PRO A 41 -16.86 6.38 13.13
N ARG A 42 -16.15 6.22 12.02
CA ARG A 42 -14.87 6.92 11.79
C ARG A 42 -15.10 8.25 11.05
N ASN A 43 -14.28 9.25 11.38
CA ASN A 43 -14.38 10.58 10.78
C ASN A 43 -13.79 10.59 9.35
N TYR A 44 -14.59 11.00 8.37
CA TYR A 44 -14.18 11.10 6.97
C TYR A 44 -12.96 12.02 6.77
N LEU A 45 -12.92 13.17 7.45
CA LEU A 45 -11.83 14.14 7.32
C LEU A 45 -10.50 13.56 7.81
N ALA A 46 -10.53 12.81 8.92
CA ALA A 46 -9.36 12.16 9.47
C ALA A 46 -8.79 11.12 8.50
N VAL A 47 -9.64 10.32 7.88
CA VAL A 47 -9.25 9.32 6.88
C VAL A 47 -8.59 9.99 5.66
N VAL A 48 -9.19 11.07 5.15
CA VAL A 48 -8.68 11.80 3.99
C VAL A 48 -7.37 12.54 4.31
N ALA A 49 -7.25 13.15 5.48
CA ALA A 49 -6.02 13.80 5.93
C ALA A 49 -4.88 12.79 6.14
N LEU A 50 -5.17 11.65 6.76
CA LEU A 50 -4.20 10.59 6.98
C LEU A 50 -3.74 9.97 5.66
N ALA A 51 -4.64 9.87 4.68
CA ALA A 51 -4.31 9.43 3.33
C ALA A 51 -3.41 10.44 2.59
N ALA A 52 -3.67 11.75 2.75
CA ALA A 52 -2.89 12.80 2.09
C ALA A 52 -1.45 12.86 2.62
N PHE A 53 -1.26 12.87 3.94
CA PHE A 53 0.06 13.09 4.54
C PHE A 53 0.82 11.80 4.84
N MET A 54 0.12 10.71 5.13
CA MET A 54 0.69 9.44 5.58
C MET A 54 0.28 8.27 4.67
N GLY A 55 -0.10 8.57 3.42
CA GLY A 55 -0.51 7.57 2.44
C GLY A 55 0.53 6.49 2.19
N GLN A 56 1.83 6.82 2.17
CA GLN A 56 2.90 5.84 1.94
C GLN A 56 2.96 4.76 3.04
N TYR A 57 2.61 5.15 4.27
CA TYR A 57 2.67 4.30 5.45
C TYR A 57 1.39 3.45 5.63
N GLY A 58 0.36 3.64 4.80
CA GLY A 58 -0.88 2.87 4.90
C GLY A 58 -1.72 3.18 6.15
N LEU A 59 -1.44 4.29 6.85
CA LEU A 59 -2.11 4.63 8.10
C LEU A 59 -3.63 4.85 7.92
N ALA A 60 -4.08 5.37 6.77
CA ALA A 60 -5.50 5.53 6.48
C ALA A 60 -6.27 4.20 6.41
N ARG A 61 -5.62 3.15 5.92
CA ARG A 61 -6.17 1.78 5.89
C ARG A 61 -6.17 1.16 7.27
N TRP A 62 -5.07 1.30 8.00
CA TRP A 62 -5.02 0.84 9.38
C TRP A 62 -6.06 1.56 10.25
N TYR A 63 -6.23 2.88 10.04
CA TYR A 63 -7.29 3.67 10.67
C TYR A 63 -8.70 3.29 10.19
N ARG A 64 -8.90 2.47 9.17
CA ARG A 64 -10.22 1.88 8.84
C ARG A 64 -10.41 0.48 9.40
N GLY A 65 -9.39 -0.08 10.05
CA GLY A 65 -9.38 -1.46 10.53
C GLY A 65 -8.82 -2.47 9.52
N ASP A 66 -8.28 -2.05 8.37
CA ASP A 66 -7.67 -2.95 7.39
C ASP A 66 -6.27 -3.38 7.87
N GLU A 67 -6.08 -4.69 8.05
CA GLU A 67 -4.82 -5.30 8.50
C GLU A 67 -3.70 -5.10 7.48
N LEU A 68 -4.03 -4.95 6.19
CA LEU A 68 -3.06 -4.62 5.16
C LEU A 68 -2.39 -3.26 5.42
N GLY A 69 -3.08 -2.34 6.10
CA GLY A 69 -2.53 -1.07 6.56
C GLY A 69 -1.41 -1.26 7.60
N LYS A 70 -1.54 -2.23 8.52
CA LYS A 70 -0.51 -2.54 9.52
C LYS A 70 0.75 -3.10 8.87
N ILE A 71 0.58 -4.06 7.97
CA ILE A 71 1.70 -4.68 7.26
C ILE A 71 2.46 -3.62 6.47
N ARG A 72 1.71 -2.78 5.73
CA ARG A 72 2.29 -1.70 4.94
C ARG A 72 3.05 -0.69 5.79
N PHE A 73 2.54 -0.35 6.97
CA PHE A 73 3.23 0.53 7.90
C PHE A 73 4.62 -0.02 8.27
N TRP A 74 4.69 -1.30 8.68
CA TRP A 74 5.95 -1.93 9.05
C TRP A 74 6.92 -2.10 7.88
N VAL A 75 6.42 -2.41 6.69
CA VAL A 75 7.24 -2.45 5.47
C VAL A 75 7.81 -1.06 5.17
N ALA A 76 7.00 0.00 5.26
CA ALA A 76 7.46 1.37 5.06
C ALA A 76 8.52 1.77 6.09
N VAL A 77 8.32 1.47 7.38
CA VAL A 77 9.32 1.69 8.43
C VAL A 77 10.61 0.93 8.14
N GLY A 78 10.51 -0.34 7.77
CA GLY A 78 11.65 -1.17 7.40
C GLY A 78 12.45 -0.60 6.23
N CYS A 79 11.77 -0.15 5.17
CA CYS A 79 12.42 0.52 4.04
C CYS A 79 13.07 1.84 4.44
N THR A 80 12.44 2.66 5.30
CA THR A 80 13.04 3.91 5.77
C THR A 80 14.32 3.65 6.57
N VAL A 81 14.31 2.71 7.51
CA VAL A 81 15.48 2.40 8.34
C VAL A 81 16.62 1.81 7.48
N THR A 82 16.29 0.91 6.57
CA THR A 82 17.28 0.28 5.69
C THR A 82 17.81 1.21 4.59
N SER A 83 17.14 2.33 4.31
CA SER A 83 17.62 3.33 3.35
C SER A 83 18.93 4.02 3.76
N ALA A 84 19.22 4.06 5.06
CA ALA A 84 20.48 4.59 5.60
C ALA A 84 21.65 3.59 5.48
N VAL A 85 21.37 2.33 5.14
CA VAL A 85 22.39 1.28 5.04
C VAL A 85 22.94 1.23 3.61
N PRO A 86 24.25 1.43 3.40
CA PRO A 86 24.86 1.34 2.08
C PRO A 86 24.57 -0.02 1.41
N TYR A 87 24.47 -0.04 0.08
CA TYR A 87 24.17 -1.21 -0.77
C TYR A 87 22.71 -1.70 -0.73
N ILE A 88 22.06 -1.67 0.43
CA ILE A 88 20.64 -2.03 0.56
C ILE A 88 19.74 -0.83 0.23
N ASN A 89 20.27 0.38 0.42
CA ASN A 89 19.58 1.64 0.17
C ASN A 89 18.89 1.74 -1.20
N ILE A 90 19.47 1.20 -2.27
CA ILE A 90 18.83 1.24 -3.61
C ILE A 90 17.51 0.46 -3.61
N VAL A 91 17.50 -0.74 -3.02
CA VAL A 91 16.29 -1.57 -2.91
C VAL A 91 15.27 -0.90 -2.01
N SER A 92 15.72 -0.32 -0.89
CA SER A 92 14.86 0.41 0.05
C SER A 92 14.23 1.65 -0.58
N LEU A 93 14.99 2.41 -1.36
CA LEU A 93 14.49 3.57 -2.11
C LEU A 93 13.46 3.17 -3.17
N LEU A 94 13.69 2.05 -3.86
CA LEU A 94 12.75 1.52 -4.84
C LEU A 94 11.46 1.03 -4.16
N GLY A 95 11.58 0.39 -2.99
CA GLY A 95 10.43 0.02 -2.14
C GLY A 95 9.64 1.24 -1.66
N LEU A 96 10.31 2.29 -1.17
CA LEU A 96 9.68 3.55 -0.77
C LEU A 96 8.99 4.24 -1.95
N PHE A 97 9.59 4.19 -3.15
CA PHE A 97 8.96 4.72 -4.36
C PHE A 97 7.65 4.01 -4.68
N VAL A 98 7.64 2.68 -4.69
CA VAL A 98 6.42 1.87 -4.92
C VAL A 98 5.36 2.17 -3.85
N LEU A 99 5.76 2.24 -2.58
CA LEU A 99 4.86 2.56 -1.48
C LEU A 99 4.28 3.97 -1.59
N SER A 100 5.06 4.93 -2.10
CA SER A 100 4.62 6.30 -2.35
C SER A 100 3.58 6.36 -3.47
N VAL A 101 3.84 5.70 -4.61
CA VAL A 101 2.87 5.58 -5.71
C VAL A 101 1.58 4.92 -5.24
N TRP A 102 1.69 3.84 -4.47
CA TRP A 102 0.52 3.21 -3.87
C TRP A 102 -0.23 4.18 -2.95
N GLY A 103 0.48 5.02 -2.18
CA GLY A 103 -0.12 6.01 -1.28
C GLY A 103 -0.96 7.04 -2.02
N ILE A 104 -0.51 7.46 -3.20
CA ILE A 104 -1.25 8.35 -4.10
C ILE A 104 -2.54 7.68 -4.57
N VAL A 105 -2.45 6.43 -5.04
CA VAL A 105 -3.63 5.66 -5.49
C VAL A 105 -4.64 5.49 -4.34
N ASP A 106 -4.15 5.15 -3.15
CA ASP A 106 -4.97 5.03 -1.96
C ASP A 106 -5.67 6.36 -1.66
N PHE A 107 -4.96 7.49 -1.67
CA PHE A 107 -5.59 8.80 -1.45
C PHE A 107 -6.80 9.07 -2.36
N PHE A 108 -6.69 8.77 -3.66
CA PHE A 108 -7.81 8.94 -4.60
C PHE A 108 -8.94 7.95 -4.35
N LEU A 109 -8.64 6.69 -4.05
CA LEU A 109 -9.66 5.69 -3.71
C LEU A 109 -10.40 6.08 -2.41
N LEU A 110 -9.65 6.50 -1.40
CA LEU A 110 -10.14 6.82 -0.07
C LEU A 110 -10.99 8.10 -0.07
N THR A 111 -10.68 9.09 -0.91
CA THR A 111 -11.49 10.31 -1.13
C THR A 111 -12.74 10.05 -1.96
N SER A 112 -12.81 8.95 -2.72
CA SER A 112 -14.00 8.54 -3.46
C SER A 112 -14.89 7.56 -2.69
N THR A 113 -14.45 7.07 -1.54
CA THR A 113 -15.17 6.05 -0.74
C THR A 113 -15.93 6.69 0.43
N THR A 114 -17.17 6.27 0.65
CA THR A 114 -18.05 6.80 1.72
C THR A 114 -18.21 5.87 2.93
N ALA A 115 -17.59 4.68 2.92
CA ALA A 115 -17.67 3.69 4.00
C ALA A 115 -16.29 3.14 4.42
N ASP A 116 -16.18 2.68 5.66
CA ASP A 116 -15.00 2.01 6.24
C ASP A 116 -14.81 0.58 5.70
N ALA A 117 -13.73 -0.08 6.12
CA ALA A 117 -13.41 -1.44 5.67
C ALA A 117 -14.46 -2.49 6.09
N ASN A 118 -15.27 -2.18 7.11
CA ASN A 118 -16.34 -3.03 7.63
C ASN A 118 -17.72 -2.61 7.08
N GLY A 119 -17.77 -1.65 6.16
CA GLY A 119 -19.01 -1.16 5.54
C GLY A 119 -19.77 -0.11 6.36
N THR A 120 -19.19 0.41 7.45
CA THR A 120 -19.83 1.48 8.22
C THR A 120 -19.66 2.83 7.51
N PRO A 121 -20.73 3.62 7.31
CA PRO A 121 -20.63 4.91 6.63
C PRO A 121 -19.84 5.91 7.48
N TYR A 122 -19.00 6.72 6.83
CA TYR A 122 -18.23 7.74 7.54
C TYR A 122 -19.14 8.84 8.08
N VAL A 123 -18.79 9.34 9.27
CA VAL A 123 -19.35 10.59 9.77
C VAL A 123 -18.70 11.72 8.98
N ALA A 124 -19.48 12.40 8.15
CA ALA A 124 -19.04 13.55 7.37
C ALA A 124 -20.10 14.66 7.45
N THR A 125 -19.76 15.78 8.10
CA THR A 125 -20.57 17.00 7.98
C THR A 125 -20.33 17.67 6.62
N GLU A 126 -21.22 18.55 6.17
CA GLU A 126 -21.03 19.27 4.90
C GLU A 126 -19.74 20.09 4.89
N ARG A 127 -19.36 20.66 6.04
CA ARG A 127 -18.07 21.32 6.25
C ARG A 127 -16.90 20.37 5.94
N ASP A 128 -16.93 19.15 6.46
CA ASP A 128 -15.84 18.18 6.28
C ASP A 128 -15.64 17.81 4.81
N LYS A 129 -16.71 17.77 4.02
CA LYS A 129 -16.64 17.54 2.57
C LYS A 129 -15.93 18.68 1.84
N THR A 130 -16.24 19.93 2.19
CA THR A 130 -15.57 21.10 1.62
C THR A 130 -14.07 21.12 1.97
N TRP A 131 -13.71 20.80 3.21
CA TRP A 131 -12.31 20.70 3.62
C TRP A 131 -11.58 19.55 2.93
N ALA A 132 -12.21 18.38 2.80
CA ALA A 132 -11.64 17.24 2.08
C ALA A 132 -11.42 17.54 0.59
N GLN A 133 -12.34 18.27 -0.05
CA GLN A 133 -12.18 18.71 -1.44
C GLN A 133 -11.04 19.73 -1.59
N GLY A 134 -10.93 20.69 -0.66
CA GLY A 134 -9.79 21.60 -0.59
C GLY A 134 -8.46 20.86 -0.44
N LEU A 135 -8.41 19.84 0.44
CA LEU A 135 -7.23 19.00 0.63
C LEU A 135 -6.88 18.21 -0.64
N LYS A 136 -7.88 17.67 -1.34
CA LYS A 136 -7.68 16.98 -2.63
C LYS A 136 -7.06 17.89 -3.68
N ILE A 137 -7.53 19.13 -3.79
CA ILE A 137 -6.96 20.12 -4.71
C ILE A 137 -5.51 20.43 -4.32
N ALA A 138 -5.26 20.73 -3.05
CA ALA A 138 -3.91 21.01 -2.55
C ALA A 138 -2.95 19.82 -2.80
N TYR A 139 -3.43 18.60 -2.61
CA TYR A 139 -2.65 17.38 -2.87
C TYR A 139 -2.28 17.24 -4.35
N ILE A 140 -3.23 17.46 -5.27
CA ILE A 140 -2.96 17.44 -6.72
C ILE A 140 -1.94 18.50 -7.10
N VAL A 141 -2.09 19.74 -6.61
CA VAL A 141 -1.13 20.82 -6.86
C VAL A 141 0.26 20.44 -6.34
N GLY A 142 0.33 19.86 -5.14
CA GLY A 142 1.58 19.35 -4.57
C GLY A 142 2.25 18.28 -5.43
N LEU A 143 1.48 17.34 -5.98
CA LEU A 143 2.00 16.32 -6.90
C LEU A 143 2.56 16.92 -8.19
N ILE A 144 1.88 17.94 -8.75
CA ILE A 144 2.36 18.64 -9.94
C ILE A 144 3.68 19.35 -9.63
N LEU A 145 3.77 20.06 -8.51
CA LEU A 145 5.00 20.73 -8.08
C LEU A 145 6.15 19.73 -7.85
N ALA A 146 5.86 18.58 -7.23
CA ALA A 146 6.85 17.51 -7.05
C ALA A 146 7.34 16.96 -8.39
N ALA A 147 6.43 16.72 -9.36
CA ALA A 147 6.80 16.27 -10.69
C ALA A 147 7.70 17.28 -11.40
N VAL A 148 7.39 18.58 -11.34
CA VAL A 148 8.23 19.65 -11.88
C VAL A 148 9.62 19.65 -11.21
N ALA A 149 9.67 19.54 -9.87
CA ALA A 149 10.93 19.50 -9.14
C ALA A 149 11.80 18.29 -9.55
N ILE A 150 11.20 17.11 -9.73
CA ILE A 150 11.91 15.91 -10.21
C ILE A 150 12.48 16.14 -11.61
N VAL A 151 11.70 16.72 -12.53
CA VAL A 151 12.18 17.02 -13.89
C VAL A 151 13.36 17.99 -13.86
N VAL A 152 13.27 19.08 -13.10
CA VAL A 152 14.36 20.04 -12.93
C VAL A 152 15.60 19.37 -12.33
N PHE A 153 15.42 18.54 -11.30
CA PHE A 153 16.52 17.80 -10.68
C PHE A 153 17.23 16.88 -11.68
N LEU A 154 16.50 16.15 -12.51
CA LEU A 154 17.08 15.27 -13.54
C LEU A 154 17.88 16.06 -14.58
N ILE A 155 17.40 17.23 -15.00
CA ILE A 155 18.12 18.12 -15.92
C ILE A 155 19.44 18.60 -15.30
N LEU A 156 19.40 19.04 -14.05
CA LEU A 156 20.60 19.49 -13.32
C LEU A 156 21.60 18.35 -13.12
N LEU A 157 21.12 17.14 -12.84
CA LEU A 157 21.97 15.96 -12.68
C LEU A 157 22.65 15.60 -14.01
N ALA A 158 21.91 15.59 -15.12
CA ALA A 158 22.47 15.37 -16.45
C ALA A 158 23.52 16.43 -16.83
N ALA A 159 23.23 17.72 -16.58
CA ALA A 159 24.17 18.80 -16.79
C ALA A 159 25.44 18.63 -15.92
N GLY A 160 25.28 18.27 -14.65
CA GLY A 160 26.41 18.00 -13.75
C GLY A 160 27.28 16.84 -14.21
N VAL A 161 26.68 15.76 -14.71
CA VAL A 161 27.41 14.62 -15.29
C VAL A 161 28.19 15.03 -16.55
N ILE A 162 27.59 15.84 -17.43
CA ILE A 162 28.27 16.35 -18.63
C ILE A 162 29.47 17.22 -18.24
N VAL A 163 29.29 18.17 -17.31
CA VAL A 163 30.38 19.04 -16.83
C VAL A 163 31.50 18.22 -16.18
N LEU A 164 31.16 17.23 -15.36
CA LEU A 164 32.15 16.36 -14.73
C LEU A 164 32.91 15.53 -15.77
N TRP A 165 32.21 15.01 -16.78
CA TRP A 165 32.80 14.25 -17.88
C TRP A 165 33.77 15.10 -18.70
N ASP A 166 33.36 16.31 -19.09
CA ASP A 166 34.21 17.24 -19.83
C ASP A 166 35.41 17.68 -19.00
N THR A 167 35.24 17.98 -17.72
CA THR A 167 36.34 18.31 -16.82
C THR A 167 37.31 17.13 -16.70
N THR A 168 36.83 15.91 -16.52
CA THR A 168 37.69 14.72 -16.37
C THR A 168 38.45 14.38 -17.66
N ASN A 169 37.84 14.60 -18.83
CA ASN A 169 38.47 14.28 -20.12
C ASN A 169 39.36 15.40 -20.66
N THR A 170 39.04 16.67 -20.39
CA THR A 170 39.84 17.82 -20.82
C THR A 170 41.06 18.03 -19.92
N THR A 171 40.99 17.59 -18.66
CA THR A 171 42.10 17.70 -17.68
C THR A 171 42.98 16.44 -17.62
N ARG A 172 42.83 15.47 -18.54
CA ARG A 172 43.85 14.42 -18.72
C ARG A 172 45.18 15.13 -19.03
N PRO A 173 46.29 14.73 -18.37
CA PRO A 173 47.47 15.57 -18.29
C PRO A 173 47.91 15.97 -19.69
N MET A 174 48.13 17.28 -19.88
CA MET A 174 48.98 17.77 -20.98
C MET A 174 50.20 16.87 -20.98
N ARG A 175 50.22 15.96 -21.94
CA ARG A 175 51.21 14.91 -22.10
C ARG A 175 52.54 15.62 -22.04
N SER A 176 53.31 15.38 -20.98
CA SER A 176 54.62 15.99 -20.79
C SER A 176 55.39 15.78 -22.09
N SER A 177 55.66 16.87 -22.82
CA SER A 177 56.45 16.81 -24.03
C SER A 177 57.80 16.24 -23.62
N ILE A 178 58.04 14.98 -23.97
CA ILE A 178 59.35 14.37 -23.86
C ILE A 178 60.26 15.21 -24.76
N TYR A 179 61.05 16.08 -24.15
CA TYR A 179 62.11 16.81 -24.83
C TYR A 179 63.13 15.77 -25.33
N TYR A 180 63.08 15.47 -26.62
CA TYR A 180 64.14 14.75 -27.30
C TYR A 180 65.37 15.66 -27.34
N TYR A 181 66.40 15.35 -26.56
CA TYR A 181 67.74 15.90 -26.76
C TYR A 181 68.40 15.13 -27.91
N PRO A 182 68.71 15.76 -29.06
CA PRO A 182 69.59 15.15 -30.04
C PRO A 182 71.01 15.10 -29.46
N ARG A 183 71.64 13.93 -29.56
CA ARG A 183 73.08 13.75 -29.30
C ARG A 183 73.91 14.37 -30.41
#